data_AF-A0A4R2S062-F1
#
_entry.id   AF-A0A4R2S062-F1
#
_cell.length_a   1.000
_cell.length_b   1.000
_cell.length_c   1.000
_cell.angle_alpha   90.00
_cell.angle_beta   90.00
_cell.angle_gamma   90.00
#
_symmetry.space_group_name_H-M   'P 1'
#
loop_
_entity.id
_entity.type
_entity.pdbx_description
1 polymer ?
#
loop_
_entity_poly.entity_id
_entity_poly.type
_entity_poly.pdbx_seq_one_letter_code
_entity_poly.pdbx_strand_id
1 'polypeptide(L)'
;MVEVKIKGKASEVEPILYGLKRWAQVEVLKAEYVYPSIHKDEDEMTLTCSIDNPVNTRARRLKMHLGNGQEVEFTFLDFMQVDLDDGIHIYSGRFYDIFA
;
A
#
# COMPACT_ATOMS: atom_id res chain seq x y z
N MET A 1 -9.22 -1.53 -9.37
CA MET A 1 -7.94 -1.61 -10.10
C MET A 1 -7.53 -0.21 -10.55
N VAL A 2 -6.31 0.20 -10.22
CA VAL A 2 -5.71 1.47 -10.63
C VAL A 2 -4.39 1.17 -11.35
N GLU A 3 -4.20 1.71 -12.55
CA GLU A 3 -2.92 1.64 -13.25
C GLU A 3 -2.04 2.82 -12.83
N VAL A 4 -0.80 2.53 -12.44
CA VAL A 4 0.20 3.54 -12.07
C VAL A 4 1.42 3.37 -12.96
N LYS A 5 1.86 4.48 -13.56
CA LYS A 5 3.07 4.54 -14.39
C LYS A 5 4.10 5.45 -13.75
N ILE A 6 5.27 4.89 -13.44
CA ILE A 6 6.40 5.59 -12.82
C ILE A 6 7.51 5.66 -13.87
N LYS A 7 7.99 6.87 -14.15
CA LYS A 7 9.11 7.10 -15.07
C LYS A 7 10.17 7.96 -14.37
N GLY A 8 11.42 7.55 -14.44
CA GLY A 8 12.55 8.27 -13.83
C GLY A 8 13.88 7.63 -14.18
N LYS A 9 14.94 8.05 -13.50
CA LYS A 9 16.27 7.41 -13.61
C LYS A 9 16.19 5.98 -13.10
N ALA A 10 16.89 5.05 -13.74
CA ALA A 10 16.90 3.65 -13.32
C ALA A 10 17.29 3.50 -11.84
N SER A 11 18.28 4.27 -11.38
CA SER A 11 18.73 4.29 -9.98
C SER A 11 17.66 4.71 -8.96
N GLU A 12 16.64 5.46 -9.38
CA GLU A 12 15.54 5.94 -8.53
C GLU A 12 14.32 5.01 -8.62
N VAL A 13 14.10 4.40 -9.79
CA VAL A 13 12.91 3.57 -10.08
C VAL A 13 13.12 2.11 -9.67
N GLU A 14 14.33 1.55 -9.78
CA GLU A 14 14.64 0.18 -9.38
C GLU A 14 14.29 -0.12 -7.90
N PRO A 15 14.65 0.73 -6.91
CA PRO A 15 14.27 0.50 -5.52
C PRO A 15 12.75 0.43 -5.32
N ILE A 16 11.99 1.22 -6.07
CA ILE A 16 10.52 1.22 -6.03
C ILE A 16 9.99 -0.12 -6.55
N LEU A 17 10.53 -0.65 -7.65
CA LEU A 17 10.17 -1.99 -8.16
C LEU A 17 10.39 -3.07 -7.11
N TYR A 18 11.53 -3.06 -6.41
CA TYR A 18 11.82 -4.04 -5.35
C TYR A 18 10.84 -3.93 -4.18
N GLY A 19 10.46 -2.72 -3.79
CA GLY A 19 9.44 -2.49 -2.76
C GLY A 19 8.06 -3.01 -3.17
N LEU A 20 7.62 -2.68 -4.39
CA LEU A 20 6.29 -3.06 -4.88
C LEU A 20 6.12 -4.57 -5.07
N LYS A 21 7.17 -5.30 -5.44
CA LYS A 21 7.13 -6.77 -5.53
C LYS A 21 6.83 -7.47 -4.20
N ARG A 22 7.02 -6.78 -3.07
CA ARG A 22 6.72 -7.33 -1.72
C ARG A 22 5.28 -7.10 -1.30
N TRP A 23 4.52 -6.28 -2.03
CA TRP A 23 3.15 -5.92 -1.66
C TRP A 23 2.16 -6.84 -2.36
N ALA A 24 1.43 -7.65 -1.59
CA ALA A 24 0.47 -8.62 -2.13
C ALA A 24 -0.66 -7.99 -2.96
N GLN A 25 -0.95 -6.70 -2.73
CA GLN A 25 -1.97 -5.92 -3.46
C GLN A 25 -1.47 -5.24 -4.74
N VAL A 26 -0.19 -5.40 -5.11
CA VAL A 26 0.40 -4.78 -6.29
C VAL A 26 0.84 -5.85 -7.28
N GLU A 27 0.30 -5.79 -8.48
CA GLU A 27 0.74 -6.58 -9.62
C GLU A 27 1.61 -5.73 -10.54
N VAL A 28 2.87 -6.11 -10.71
CA VAL A 28 3.75 -5.43 -11.67
C VAL A 28 3.45 -5.95 -13.08
N LEU A 29 2.79 -5.13 -13.89
CA LEU A 29 2.41 -5.50 -15.25
C LEU A 29 3.59 -5.45 -16.22
N LYS A 30 4.45 -4.44 -16.09
CA LYS A 30 5.56 -4.20 -17.03
C LYS A 30 6.68 -3.39 -16.39
N ALA A 31 7.93 -3.78 -16.61
CA ALA A 31 9.10 -2.99 -16.26
C ALA A 31 10.05 -2.95 -17.46
N GLU A 32 10.35 -1.75 -17.96
CA GLU A 32 11.17 -1.54 -19.15
C GLU A 32 12.31 -0.56 -18.86
N TYR A 33 13.53 -0.99 -19.21
CA TYR A 33 14.68 -0.11 -19.30
C TYR A 33 14.66 0.61 -20.64
N VAL A 34 14.75 1.94 -20.60
CA VAL A 34 14.91 2.80 -21.76
C VAL A 34 16.34 3.32 -21.72
N TYR A 35 17.23 2.61 -22.40
CA TYR A 35 18.59 3.08 -22.60
C TYR A 35 18.55 4.33 -23.48
N PRO A 36 19.06 5.47 -23.00
CA PRO A 36 19.14 6.65 -23.83
C PRO A 36 20.09 6.40 -24.99
N SER A 37 19.67 6.78 -26.19
CA SER A 37 20.50 6.75 -27.37
C SER A 37 21.71 7.68 -27.21
N ILE A 38 22.90 7.11 -26.95
CA ILE A 38 24.28 7.61 -27.16
C ILE A 38 24.66 8.98 -26.54
N HIS A 39 23.70 9.80 -26.07
CA HIS A 39 23.90 11.21 -25.70
C HIS A 39 23.19 11.65 -24.41
N LYS A 40 22.78 10.72 -23.55
CA LYS A 40 22.18 11.02 -22.24
C LYS A 40 22.85 10.12 -21.21
N ASP A 41 23.55 10.73 -20.27
CA ASP A 41 24.44 10.07 -19.28
C ASP A 41 23.71 9.20 -18.23
N GLU A 42 22.39 9.04 -18.31
CA GLU A 42 21.64 8.33 -17.27
C GLU A 42 20.54 7.45 -17.87
N ASP A 43 20.60 6.16 -17.54
CA ASP A 43 19.59 5.17 -17.93
C ASP A 43 18.20 5.57 -17.39
N GLU A 44 17.20 5.64 -18.26
CA GLU A 44 15.81 5.89 -17.88
C GLU A 44 15.08 4.55 -17.70
N MET A 45 14.16 4.45 -16.74
CA MET A 45 13.32 3.28 -16.52
C MET A 45 11.86 3.69 -16.46
N THR A 46 11.00 2.89 -17.08
CA THR A 46 9.54 3.01 -16.98
C THR A 46 8.96 1.76 -16.35
N LEU A 47 8.22 1.96 -15.26
CA LEU A 47 7.54 0.92 -14.51
C LEU A 47 6.02 1.14 -14.63
N THR A 48 5.29 0.13 -15.11
CA THR A 48 3.83 0.09 -15.14
C THR A 48 3.34 -0.98 -14.16
N CYS A 49 2.51 -0.56 -13.20
CA CYS A 49 1.93 -1.44 -12.18
C CYS A 49 0.41 -1.35 -12.20
N SER A 50 -0.24 -2.48 -11.94
CA SER A 50 -1.63 -2.55 -11.55
C SER A 50 -1.69 -2.65 -10.03
N ILE A 51 -2.41 -1.74 -9.40
CA ILE A 51 -2.72 -1.84 -7.98
C ILE A 51 -4.13 -2.38 -7.90
N ASP A 52 -4.25 -3.60 -7.41
CA ASP A 52 -5.53 -4.13 -7.01
C ASP A 52 -5.76 -3.70 -5.56
N ASN A 53 -6.63 -2.71 -5.39
CA ASN A 53 -7.12 -2.34 -4.08
C ASN A 53 -8.47 -3.04 -3.91
N PRO A 54 -8.52 -4.27 -3.38
CA PRO A 54 -9.79 -4.86 -3.01
C PRO A 54 -10.35 -3.97 -1.90
N VAL A 55 -11.29 -3.09 -2.26
CA VAL A 55 -12.00 -2.27 -1.30
C VAL A 55 -12.66 -3.26 -0.34
N ASN A 56 -12.11 -3.37 0.86
CA ASN A 56 -12.59 -4.29 1.86
C ASN A 56 -13.82 -3.67 2.53
N THR A 57 -14.93 -3.68 1.80
CA THR A 57 -16.21 -3.09 2.24
C THR A 57 -16.84 -3.83 3.43
N ARG A 58 -16.24 -4.95 3.87
CA ARG A 58 -16.74 -5.71 5.00
C ARG A 58 -16.43 -4.97 6.30
N ALA A 59 -17.47 -4.81 7.10
CA ALA A 59 -17.33 -4.31 8.46
C ALA A 59 -16.39 -5.21 9.28
N ARG A 60 -15.40 -4.60 9.92
CA ARG A 60 -14.46 -5.26 10.84
C ARG A 60 -14.65 -4.66 12.23
N ARG A 61 -14.58 -5.51 13.25
CA ARG A 61 -14.67 -5.12 14.66
C ARG A 61 -13.28 -5.17 15.27
N LEU A 62 -12.83 -4.06 15.82
CA LEU A 62 -11.61 -3.96 16.60
C LEU A 62 -11.99 -3.94 18.08
N LYS A 63 -11.50 -4.91 18.85
CA LYS A 63 -11.70 -4.98 20.30
C LYS A 63 -10.41 -4.58 21.01
N MET A 64 -10.51 -3.63 21.91
CA MET A 64 -9.40 -3.18 22.75
C MET A 64 -9.71 -3.50 24.21
N HIS A 65 -8.83 -4.27 24.84
CA HIS A 65 -8.88 -4.57 26.27
C HIS A 65 -8.05 -3.52 27.00
N LEU A 66 -8.69 -2.76 27.88
CA LEU A 66 -8.04 -1.76 28.72
C LEU A 66 -7.41 -2.42 29.95
N GLY A 67 -6.36 -1.81 30.50
CA GLY A 67 -5.66 -2.33 31.68
C GLY A 67 -6.52 -2.46 32.95
N ASN A 68 -7.70 -1.84 32.96
CA ASN A 68 -8.70 -1.94 34.03
C ASN A 68 -9.75 -3.05 33.78
N GLY A 69 -9.57 -3.89 32.74
CA GLY A 69 -10.47 -4.98 32.40
C GLY A 69 -11.71 -4.59 31.59
N GLN A 70 -11.86 -3.31 31.23
CA GLN A 70 -12.93 -2.87 30.33
C GLN A 70 -12.60 -3.20 28.87
N GLU A 71 -13.65 -3.41 28.07
CA GLU A 71 -13.53 -3.62 26.63
C GLU A 71 -14.13 -2.44 25.87
N VAL A 72 -13.44 -1.99 24.83
CA VAL A 72 -13.95 -1.03 23.85
C VAL A 72 -14.00 -1.71 22.49
N GLU A 73 -15.16 -1.69 21.83
CA GLU A 73 -15.36 -2.25 20.50
C GLU A 73 -15.61 -1.12 19.49
N PHE A 74 -14.83 -1.12 18.40
CA PHE A 74 -14.99 -0.19 17.29
C PHE A 74 -15.39 -0.96 16.02
N THR A 75 -16.41 -0.48 15.33
CA THR A 75 -16.80 -1.04 14.01
C THR A 75 -16.31 -0.12 12.89
N PHE A 76 -15.50 -0.66 12.00
CA PHE A 76 -14.94 0.04 10.84
C PHE A 76 -15.46 -0.56 9.54
N LEU A 77 -15.81 0.29 8.58
CA LEU A 77 -15.88 -0.05 7.15
C LEU A 77 -14.55 0.28 6.48
N ASP A 78 -14.22 -0.41 5.39
CA ASP A 78 -12.97 -0.21 4.64
C ASP A 78 -11.73 -0.32 5.55
N PHE A 79 -11.79 -1.27 6.49
CA PHE A 79 -10.75 -1.45 7.50
C PHE A 79 -9.45 -1.93 6.85
N MET A 80 -8.37 -1.20 7.14
CA MET A 80 -7.01 -1.53 6.82
C MET A 80 -6.19 -1.65 8.11
N GLN A 81 -5.35 -2.66 8.16
CA GLN A 81 -4.33 -2.82 9.19
C GLN A 81 -2.98 -2.84 8.50
N VAL A 82 -2.05 -2.04 9.00
CA VAL A 82 -0.64 -2.07 8.61
C VAL A 82 0.17 -2.37 9.83
N ASP A 83 0.96 -3.44 9.75
CA ASP A 83 1.94 -3.79 10.76
C ASP A 83 3.25 -3.10 10.38
N LEU A 84 3.75 -2.28 11.29
CA LEU A 84 5.07 -1.68 11.21
C LEU A 84 6.07 -2.52 12.00
N ASP A 85 7.36 -2.25 11.79
CA ASP A 85 8.41 -2.75 12.64
C ASP A 85 8.18 -2.29 14.11
N ASP A 86 8.80 -2.99 15.06
CA ASP A 86 8.66 -2.76 16.51
C ASP A 86 7.27 -3.03 17.13
N GLY A 87 6.43 -3.83 16.44
CA GLY A 87 5.14 -4.26 16.97
C GLY A 87 4.09 -3.14 17.00
N ILE A 88 4.29 -2.09 16.21
CA ILE A 88 3.33 -1.00 16.05
C ILE A 88 2.30 -1.42 15.00
N HIS A 89 1.02 -1.37 15.36
CA HIS A 89 -0.10 -1.64 14.47
C HIS A 89 -0.85 -0.33 14.16
N ILE A 90 -0.96 0.02 12.88
CA ILE A 90 -1.80 1.14 12.43
C ILE A 90 -3.11 0.57 11.91
N TYR A 91 -4.22 1.03 12.49
CA TYR A 91 -5.57 0.71 12.06
C TYR A 91 -6.22 1.93 11.43
N SER A 92 -6.78 1.78 10.23
CA SER A 92 -7.46 2.85 9.49
C SER A 92 -8.77 2.34 8.91
N GLY A 93 -9.80 3.19 8.86
CA GLY A 93 -11.08 2.85 8.25
C GLY A 93 -12.12 3.93 8.49
N ARG A 94 -13.28 3.80 7.85
CA ARG A 94 -14.44 4.64 8.16
C ARG A 94 -15.12 4.10 9.40
N PHE A 95 -15.03 4.85 10.49
CA PHE A 95 -15.72 4.53 11.73
C PHE A 95 -17.21 4.90 11.59
N TYR A 96 -18.09 3.94 11.88
CA TYR A 96 -19.53 4.20 12.00
C TYR A 96 -19.90 4.08 13.47
N ASP A 97 -20.14 5.23 14.10
CA ASP A 97 -20.83 5.26 15.38
C ASP A 97 -22.34 5.23 15.11
N ILE A 98 -22.99 4.12 15.43
CA ILE A 98 -24.45 3.99 15.35
C ILE A 98 -25.17 4.77 16.48
N PHE A 99 -24.41 5.40 17.39
CA PHE A 99 -24.91 6.19 18.51
C PHE A 99 -24.63 7.70 18.40
N ALA A 100 -24.14 8.18 17.25
CA ALA A 100 -24.02 9.62 16.95
C ALA A 100 -25.28 10.19 16.29
#